data_AF-A0A2D8BS97-F1
#
_entry.id   AF-A0A2D8BS97-F1
#
_cell.length_a   1.000
_cell.length_b   1.000
_cell.length_c   1.000
_cell.angle_alpha   90.00
_cell.angle_beta   90.00
_cell.angle_gamma   90.00
#
_symmetry.space_group_name_H-M   'P 1'
#
loop_
_entity.id
_entity.type
_entity.pdbx_description
1 polymer ?
#
loop_
_entity_poly.entity_id
_entity_poly.type
_entity_poly.pdbx_seq_one_letter_code
_entity_poly.pdbx_strand_id
1 'polypeptide(L)'
;PYIDIKPQVRDEIAAKKAQARQNEMTESTSRALVSDDDEVVTLDEANEVESLVTKPVISPTSTLVFDPEADIDRAVEALKFLESGGKKNPYKTKGKKVTKGQYKGEQAIGAYGVMESNVPLFTKKYYGEELTVEEFINNTKAQDEVAKEFILQNYQKYGNLEDAISTWFTGDPLDQAMDRGADDGSIDIEEYMIRFNSKFNPR
;
A
#
# COMPACT_ATOMS: atom_id res chain seq x y z
N PRO A 1 -19.79 1.77 17.12
CA PRO A 1 -19.75 0.31 17.38
C PRO A 1 -18.62 -0.33 16.56
N TYR A 2 -17.61 -0.85 17.25
CA TYR A 2 -16.49 -1.57 16.63
C TYR A 2 -17.03 -2.90 16.05
N ILE A 3 -16.73 -3.23 14.80
CA ILE A 3 -17.21 -4.48 14.20
C ILE A 3 -16.28 -5.61 14.64
N ASP A 4 -16.71 -6.36 15.66
CA ASP A 4 -15.94 -7.49 16.18
C ASP A 4 -16.00 -8.68 15.19
N ILE A 5 -14.92 -8.85 14.42
CA ILE A 5 -14.80 -9.91 13.43
C ILE A 5 -14.60 -11.25 14.16
N LYS A 6 -15.61 -12.12 14.08
CA LYS A 6 -15.69 -13.39 14.81
C LYS A 6 -14.41 -14.24 14.65
N PRO A 7 -13.88 -14.86 15.73
CA PRO A 7 -12.61 -15.59 15.72
C PRO A 7 -12.46 -16.61 14.59
N GLN A 8 -13.53 -17.35 14.26
CA GLN A 8 -13.54 -18.36 13.19
C GLN A 8 -13.12 -17.80 11.82
N VAL A 9 -13.44 -16.55 11.51
CA VAL A 9 -13.02 -15.88 10.26
C VAL A 9 -11.52 -15.56 10.29
N ARG A 10 -10.95 -15.26 11.47
CA ARG A 10 -9.52 -14.98 11.64
C ARG A 10 -8.68 -16.23 11.38
N ASP A 11 -9.15 -17.38 11.87
CA ASP A 11 -8.47 -18.67 11.68
C ASP A 11 -8.52 -19.15 10.21
N GLU A 12 -9.66 -19.00 9.53
CA GLU A 12 -9.76 -19.27 8.09
C GLU A 12 -8.86 -18.36 7.24
N ILE A 13 -8.68 -17.09 7.64
CA ILE A 13 -7.74 -16.16 7.00
C ILE A 13 -6.30 -16.61 7.25
N ALA A 14 -5.95 -17.05 8.46
CA ALA A 14 -4.62 -17.55 8.77
C ALA A 14 -4.26 -18.80 7.96
N ALA A 15 -5.21 -19.74 7.80
CA ALA A 15 -5.04 -20.93 6.96
C ALA A 15 -4.80 -20.57 5.48
N LYS A 16 -5.60 -19.66 4.92
CA LYS A 16 -5.41 -19.19 3.52
C LYS A 16 -4.06 -18.46 3.33
N LYS A 17 -3.61 -17.68 4.32
CA LYS A 17 -2.28 -17.04 4.34
C LYS A 17 -1.11 -18.03 4.47
N ALA A 18 -1.32 -19.24 4.97
CA ALA A 18 -0.30 -20.29 4.99
C ALA A 18 -0.20 -20.98 3.63
N GLN A 19 -1.36 -21.30 3.02
CA GLN A 19 -1.41 -22.02 1.75
C GLN A 19 -0.92 -21.18 0.55
N ALA A 20 -1.21 -19.88 0.52
CA ALA A 20 -0.64 -18.98 -0.49
C ALA A 20 0.90 -18.96 -0.46
N ARG A 21 1.49 -18.82 0.73
CA ARG A 21 2.96 -18.83 0.91
C ARG A 21 3.62 -20.16 0.57
N GLN A 22 2.91 -21.28 0.69
CA GLN A 22 3.42 -22.58 0.22
C GLN A 22 3.43 -22.64 -1.32
N ASN A 23 2.38 -22.16 -1.98
CA ASN A 23 2.31 -22.15 -3.45
C ASN A 23 3.42 -21.27 -4.07
N GLU A 24 3.63 -20.05 -3.55
CA GLU A 24 4.71 -19.14 -4.01
C GLU A 24 6.10 -19.77 -3.85
N MET A 25 6.32 -20.51 -2.75
CA MET A 25 7.59 -21.20 -2.49
C MET A 25 7.83 -22.37 -3.47
N THR A 26 6.76 -23.10 -3.84
CA THR A 26 6.84 -24.14 -4.86
C THR A 26 7.08 -23.60 -6.26
N GLU A 27 6.42 -22.50 -6.67
CA GLU A 27 6.66 -21.91 -7.99
C GLU A 27 8.06 -21.31 -8.12
N SER A 28 8.56 -20.65 -7.07
CA SER A 28 9.93 -20.10 -7.05
C SER A 28 11.00 -21.20 -7.17
N THR A 29 10.76 -22.35 -6.52
CA THR A 29 11.66 -23.52 -6.62
C THR A 29 11.59 -24.20 -7.99
N SER A 30 10.39 -24.29 -8.61
CA SER A 30 10.23 -24.85 -9.95
C SER A 30 10.82 -23.96 -11.06
N ARG A 31 10.87 -22.64 -10.87
CA ARG A 31 11.41 -21.70 -11.87
C ARG A 31 12.94 -21.62 -11.87
N ALA A 32 13.61 -22.16 -10.85
CA ALA A 32 15.06 -22.15 -10.70
C ALA A 32 15.79 -23.37 -11.31
N LEU A 33 15.06 -24.33 -11.89
CA LEU A 33 15.60 -25.62 -12.36
C LEU A 33 15.49 -25.85 -13.89
N VAL A 34 15.32 -24.79 -14.69
CA VAL A 34 15.33 -24.88 -16.16
C VAL A 34 16.32 -23.87 -16.74
N SER A 35 17.55 -24.32 -16.92
CA SER A 35 18.56 -23.76 -17.81
C SER A 35 19.42 -24.92 -18.31
N ASP A 36 19.54 -25.04 -19.63
CA ASP A 36 19.97 -26.26 -20.31
C ASP A 36 21.50 -26.56 -20.24
N ASP A 37 21.79 -27.83 -20.53
CA ASP A 37 23.04 -28.47 -20.97
C ASP A 37 24.16 -28.85 -19.97
N ASP A 38 24.44 -30.17 -19.99
CA ASP A 38 25.68 -30.93 -19.72
C ASP A 38 26.40 -30.81 -18.35
N GLU A 39 26.18 -31.80 -17.46
CA GLU A 39 27.11 -32.94 -17.31
C GLU A 39 26.46 -34.14 -16.56
N VAL A 40 26.82 -35.39 -16.92
CA VAL A 40 26.31 -36.61 -16.29
C VAL A 40 27.34 -37.17 -15.28
N VAL A 41 27.00 -37.23 -13.99
CA VAL A 41 27.75 -38.03 -13.00
C VAL A 41 26.82 -38.74 -12.01
N THR A 42 27.11 -40.03 -11.78
CA THR A 42 26.53 -40.92 -10.76
C THR A 42 27.64 -41.86 -10.24
N LEU A 43 27.57 -42.52 -9.07
CA LEU A 43 26.52 -42.67 -8.05
C LEU A 43 27.11 -42.33 -6.65
N ASP A 44 26.28 -42.19 -5.61
CA ASP A 44 26.17 -43.18 -4.51
C ASP A 44 25.50 -42.65 -3.22
N GLU A 45 24.94 -43.59 -2.45
CA GLU A 45 24.23 -43.38 -1.19
C GLU A 45 25.20 -43.15 0.00
N ALA A 46 24.83 -42.26 0.94
CA ALA A 46 24.93 -42.55 2.37
C ALA A 46 24.14 -41.54 3.22
N ASN A 47 23.42 -42.08 4.21
CA ASN A 47 22.67 -41.35 5.22
C ASN A 47 23.52 -41.20 6.49
N GLU A 48 23.78 -39.98 6.97
CA GLU A 48 24.17 -39.81 8.38
C GLU A 48 23.77 -38.42 8.93
N VAL A 49 23.45 -38.42 10.23
CA VAL A 49 22.83 -37.31 10.96
C VAL A 49 23.80 -36.64 11.93
N GLU A 50 23.42 -35.44 12.37
CA GLU A 50 23.87 -34.79 13.62
C GLU A 50 25.25 -34.10 13.64
N SER A 51 25.22 -32.76 13.58
CA SER A 51 26.34 -31.92 14.03
C SER A 51 25.80 -30.57 14.55
N LEU A 52 25.38 -30.54 15.81
CA LEU A 52 24.95 -29.35 16.52
C LEU A 52 26.15 -28.57 17.08
N VAL A 53 26.71 -27.61 16.33
CA VAL A 53 27.61 -26.59 16.90
C VAL A 53 27.25 -25.18 16.41
N THR A 54 26.89 -24.34 17.37
CA THR A 54 26.42 -22.96 17.23
C THR A 54 27.44 -21.99 16.62
N LYS A 55 27.01 -21.21 15.62
CA LYS A 55 27.53 -19.84 15.32
C LYS A 55 26.37 -18.92 14.91
N PRO A 56 26.41 -17.61 15.21
CA PRO A 56 25.24 -16.75 15.08
C PRO A 56 24.94 -16.44 13.61
N VAL A 57 23.75 -16.84 13.14
CA VAL A 57 23.22 -16.32 11.88
C VAL A 57 22.74 -14.90 12.12
N ILE A 58 23.62 -13.99 11.74
CA ILE A 58 23.45 -12.54 11.60
C ILE A 58 22.00 -12.19 11.25
N SER A 59 21.35 -11.35 12.08
CA SER A 59 20.04 -10.78 11.73
C SER A 59 20.14 -10.07 10.38
N PRO A 60 19.27 -10.38 9.40
CA PRO A 60 19.05 -9.44 8.32
C PRO A 60 18.47 -8.16 8.91
N THR A 61 18.99 -7.03 8.42
CA THR A 61 18.50 -5.67 8.66
C THR A 61 16.97 -5.63 8.78
N SER A 62 16.47 -4.89 9.77
CA SER A 62 15.03 -4.70 9.99
C SER A 62 14.36 -4.03 8.79
N THR A 63 13.93 -4.83 7.81
CA THR A 63 12.90 -4.45 6.86
C THR A 63 11.68 -4.05 7.67
N LEU A 64 11.32 -2.77 7.65
CA LEU A 64 10.10 -2.28 8.29
C LEU A 64 8.90 -2.84 7.52
N VAL A 65 8.50 -4.06 7.89
CA VAL A 65 7.23 -4.65 7.47
C VAL A 65 6.13 -3.75 8.02
N PHE A 66 5.35 -3.14 7.14
CA PHE A 66 4.21 -2.31 7.52
C PHE A 66 3.24 -3.13 8.36
N ASP A 67 3.03 -2.71 9.61
CA ASP A 67 1.99 -3.26 10.48
C ASP A 67 0.77 -2.35 10.39
N PRO A 68 -0.36 -2.77 9.76
CA PRO A 68 -1.54 -1.94 9.62
C PRO A 68 -2.14 -1.47 10.95
N GLU A 69 -1.92 -2.17 12.07
CA GLU A 69 -2.44 -1.73 13.38
C GLU A 69 -1.55 -0.64 14.01
N ALA A 70 -0.24 -0.68 13.79
CA ALA A 70 0.72 0.26 14.38
C ALA A 70 1.08 1.46 13.47
N ASP A 71 1.12 1.26 12.15
CA ASP A 71 1.73 2.19 11.20
C ASP A 71 0.71 2.99 10.36
N ILE A 72 -0.56 2.57 10.30
CA ILE A 72 -1.54 3.20 9.38
C ILE A 72 -1.74 4.70 9.64
N ASP A 73 -1.79 5.12 10.91
CA ASP A 73 -1.97 6.54 11.24
C ASP A 73 -0.71 7.36 10.87
N ARG A 74 0.49 6.75 10.90
CA ARG A 74 1.73 7.37 10.41
C ARG A 74 1.75 7.47 8.88
N ALA A 75 1.28 6.43 8.17
CA ALA A 75 1.16 6.46 6.71
C ALA A 75 0.15 7.52 6.24
N VAL A 76 -1.01 7.58 6.89
CA VAL A 76 -2.05 8.57 6.62
C VAL A 76 -1.56 10.00 6.92
N GLU A 77 -0.80 10.23 8.00
CA GLU A 77 -0.22 11.56 8.26
C GLU A 77 0.89 11.95 7.27
N ALA A 78 1.72 10.99 6.82
CA ALA A 78 2.70 11.22 5.76
C ALA A 78 2.03 11.60 4.43
N LEU A 79 0.95 10.90 4.06
CA LEU A 79 0.10 11.21 2.90
C LEU A 79 -0.53 12.61 3.03
N LYS A 80 -1.11 12.93 4.18
CA LYS A 80 -1.69 14.26 4.49
C LYS A 80 -0.67 15.39 4.32
N PHE A 81 0.56 15.19 4.77
CA PHE A 81 1.63 16.17 4.60
C PHE A 81 1.92 16.43 3.11
N LEU A 82 2.01 15.36 2.31
CA LEU A 82 2.31 15.39 0.89
C LEU A 82 1.20 16.11 0.10
N GLU A 83 -0.05 15.64 0.25
CA GLU A 83 -1.23 16.15 -0.46
C GLU A 83 -1.59 17.61 -0.10
N SER A 84 -1.47 17.97 1.19
CA SER A 84 -1.79 19.33 1.63
C SER A 84 -0.63 20.33 1.45
N GLY A 85 0.59 19.85 1.21
CA GLY A 85 1.82 20.64 1.24
C GLY A 85 2.16 21.16 2.64
N GLY A 86 1.86 20.38 3.69
CA GLY A 86 2.13 20.73 5.10
C GLY A 86 1.35 21.93 5.64
N LYS A 87 0.16 22.24 5.09
CA LYS A 87 -0.63 23.40 5.51
C LYS A 87 -1.20 23.25 6.92
N LYS A 88 -1.15 24.32 7.71
CA LYS A 88 -1.67 24.37 9.10
C LYS A 88 -3.16 24.00 9.25
N ASN A 89 -3.96 24.18 8.20
CA ASN A 89 -5.34 23.69 8.14
C ASN A 89 -5.55 22.98 6.79
N PRO A 90 -5.28 21.66 6.71
CA PRO A 90 -5.30 20.94 5.46
C PRO A 90 -6.74 20.55 5.06
N TYR A 91 -7.67 20.40 6.01
CA TYR A 91 -9.04 19.92 5.77
C TYR A 91 -9.95 20.86 4.97
N LYS A 92 -9.56 22.14 4.83
CA LYS A 92 -10.31 23.18 4.10
C LYS A 92 -9.65 23.59 2.77
N THR A 93 -8.63 22.88 2.34
CA THR A 93 -7.93 23.19 1.09
C THR A 93 -8.81 22.89 -0.12
N LYS A 94 -8.59 23.66 -1.17
CA LYS A 94 -8.87 23.25 -2.54
C LYS A 94 -7.58 23.43 -3.35
N GLY A 95 -7.25 22.43 -4.15
CA GLY A 95 -6.10 22.43 -5.05
C GLY A 95 -6.31 23.38 -6.22
N LYS A 96 -5.35 23.41 -7.15
CA LYS A 96 -5.54 24.09 -8.44
C LYS A 96 -6.61 23.35 -9.25
N LYS A 97 -7.29 24.05 -10.16
CA LYS A 97 -8.16 23.37 -11.13
C LYS A 97 -7.33 22.55 -12.10
N VAL A 98 -7.69 21.28 -12.26
CA VAL A 98 -7.07 20.37 -13.23
C VAL A 98 -7.43 20.84 -14.64
N THR A 99 -6.44 20.92 -15.53
CA THR A 99 -6.61 21.55 -16.87
C THR A 99 -6.79 20.55 -18.01
N LYS A 100 -6.48 19.26 -17.78
CA LYS A 100 -6.44 18.16 -18.77
C LYS A 100 -6.83 16.83 -18.10
N GLY A 101 -7.03 15.78 -18.88
CA GLY A 101 -7.35 14.44 -18.38
C GLY A 101 -8.80 14.31 -17.87
N GLN A 102 -9.08 13.19 -17.19
CA GLN A 102 -10.43 12.80 -16.75
C GLN A 102 -11.06 13.81 -15.77
N TYR A 103 -10.28 14.36 -14.84
CA TYR A 103 -10.74 15.31 -13.83
C TYR A 103 -10.71 16.79 -14.30
N LYS A 104 -10.68 17.05 -15.61
CA LYS A 104 -10.55 18.42 -16.15
C LYS A 104 -11.68 19.34 -15.66
N GLY A 105 -11.32 20.39 -14.93
CA GLY A 105 -12.21 21.40 -14.36
C GLY A 105 -12.47 21.25 -12.86
N GLU A 106 -12.18 20.06 -12.30
CA GLU A 106 -12.28 19.72 -10.88
C GLU A 106 -11.08 20.23 -10.07
N GLN A 107 -11.22 20.20 -8.76
CA GLN A 107 -10.17 20.46 -7.78
C GLN A 107 -9.96 19.26 -6.86
N ALA A 108 -8.72 18.97 -6.50
CA ALA A 108 -8.39 18.15 -5.34
C ALA A 108 -8.88 18.88 -4.07
N ILE A 109 -9.58 18.19 -3.14
CA ILE A 109 -10.15 18.83 -1.95
C ILE A 109 -9.69 18.19 -0.64
N GLY A 110 -9.60 19.02 0.39
CA GLY A 110 -9.33 18.58 1.75
C GLY A 110 -7.90 18.08 1.97
N ALA A 111 -7.71 17.43 3.11
CA ALA A 111 -6.38 17.15 3.64
C ALA A 111 -5.57 16.11 2.85
N TYR A 112 -6.25 15.33 1.99
CA TYR A 112 -5.70 14.21 1.23
C TYR A 112 -5.88 14.35 -0.29
N GLY A 113 -6.35 15.50 -0.78
CA GLY A 113 -6.39 15.76 -2.23
C GLY A 113 -7.44 14.98 -3.03
N VAL A 114 -8.48 14.44 -2.40
CA VAL A 114 -9.55 13.68 -3.10
C VAL A 114 -10.18 14.54 -4.21
N MET A 115 -10.33 14.00 -5.42
CA MET A 115 -10.98 14.72 -6.52
C MET A 115 -12.49 14.87 -6.31
N GLU A 116 -13.06 16.03 -6.68
CA GLU A 116 -14.48 16.37 -6.46
C GLU A 116 -15.47 15.29 -6.94
N SER A 117 -15.22 14.64 -8.09
CA SER A 117 -16.03 13.54 -8.63
C SER A 117 -15.94 12.22 -7.83
N ASN A 118 -14.82 11.97 -7.15
CA ASN A 118 -14.62 10.74 -6.37
C ASN A 118 -15.33 10.78 -5.00
N VAL A 119 -15.63 11.98 -4.48
CA VAL A 119 -16.17 12.18 -3.13
C VAL A 119 -17.38 11.31 -2.81
N PRO A 120 -18.46 11.24 -3.63
CA PRO A 120 -19.65 10.48 -3.25
C PRO A 120 -19.36 8.98 -3.19
N LEU A 121 -18.60 8.45 -4.17
CA LEU A 121 -18.25 7.03 -4.22
C LEU A 121 -17.28 6.63 -3.09
N PHE A 122 -16.28 7.46 -2.80
CA PHE A 122 -15.28 7.19 -1.78
C PHE A 122 -15.92 7.27 -0.38
N THR A 123 -16.70 8.30 -0.09
CA THR A 123 -17.36 8.45 1.21
C THR A 123 -18.37 7.32 1.44
N LYS A 124 -19.20 6.98 0.45
CA LYS A 124 -20.13 5.84 0.53
C LYS A 124 -19.42 4.52 0.84
N LYS A 125 -18.24 4.30 0.26
CA LYS A 125 -17.48 3.05 0.36
C LYS A 125 -16.66 2.94 1.65
N TYR A 126 -16.03 4.03 2.08
CA TYR A 126 -15.01 4.03 3.13
C TYR A 126 -15.47 4.71 4.42
N TYR A 127 -16.37 5.70 4.34
CA TYR A 127 -16.98 6.35 5.50
C TYR A 127 -18.38 5.78 5.83
N GLY A 128 -19.04 5.15 4.86
CA GLY A 128 -20.34 4.49 5.01
C GLY A 128 -21.56 5.37 4.65
N GLU A 129 -21.34 6.64 4.32
CA GLU A 129 -22.37 7.60 3.91
C GLU A 129 -21.92 8.29 2.62
N GLU A 130 -22.83 8.43 1.65
CA GLU A 130 -22.56 9.16 0.40
C GLU A 130 -22.67 10.66 0.67
N LEU A 131 -21.52 11.35 0.73
CA LEU A 131 -21.45 12.78 1.00
C LEU A 131 -21.27 13.59 -0.29
N THR A 132 -21.82 14.80 -0.30
CA THR A 132 -21.47 15.83 -1.28
C THR A 132 -20.07 16.41 -1.01
N VAL A 133 -19.51 17.10 -2.01
CA VAL A 133 -18.27 17.88 -1.90
C VAL A 133 -18.30 18.87 -0.73
N GLU A 134 -19.44 19.52 -0.47
CA GLU A 134 -19.59 20.50 0.60
C GLU A 134 -19.68 19.85 1.98
N GLU A 135 -20.33 18.70 2.10
CA GLU A 135 -20.34 17.94 3.36
C GLU A 135 -18.96 17.37 3.68
N PHE A 136 -18.27 16.80 2.68
CA PHE A 136 -16.94 16.21 2.86
C PHE A 136 -15.86 17.23 3.23
N ILE A 137 -15.81 18.41 2.58
CA ILE A 137 -14.89 19.48 3.00
C ILE A 137 -15.23 20.05 4.39
N ASN A 138 -16.44 19.79 4.89
CA ASN A 138 -16.87 20.13 6.24
C ASN A 138 -16.72 19.02 7.29
N ASN A 139 -16.47 17.78 6.87
CA ASN A 139 -16.33 16.62 7.75
C ASN A 139 -14.88 16.11 7.76
N THR A 140 -14.08 16.58 8.73
CA THR A 140 -12.67 16.16 8.88
C THR A 140 -12.54 14.66 9.10
N LYS A 141 -13.47 14.07 9.87
CA LYS A 141 -13.51 12.63 10.12
C LYS A 141 -13.70 11.85 8.82
N ALA A 142 -14.63 12.25 7.96
CA ALA A 142 -14.82 11.58 6.67
C ALA A 142 -13.57 11.64 5.80
N GLN A 143 -12.79 12.73 5.85
CA GLN A 143 -11.52 12.83 5.13
C GLN A 143 -10.48 11.84 5.68
N ASP A 144 -10.32 11.76 7.00
CA ASP A 144 -9.38 10.84 7.66
C ASP A 144 -9.75 9.36 7.42
N GLU A 145 -11.02 9.00 7.58
CA GLU A 145 -11.53 7.63 7.37
C GLU A 145 -11.43 7.20 5.90
N VAL A 146 -11.76 8.09 4.94
CA VAL A 146 -11.61 7.78 3.50
C VAL A 146 -10.16 7.47 3.13
N ALA A 147 -9.19 8.25 3.64
CA ALA A 147 -7.78 7.98 3.39
C ALA A 147 -7.34 6.67 4.06
N LYS A 148 -7.69 6.48 5.34
CA LYS A 148 -7.33 5.29 6.13
C LYS A 148 -7.84 4.00 5.50
N GLU A 149 -9.14 3.90 5.24
CA GLU A 149 -9.76 2.68 4.71
C GLU A 149 -9.39 2.43 3.24
N PHE A 150 -9.12 3.46 2.43
CA PHE A 150 -8.58 3.27 1.07
C PHE A 150 -7.18 2.62 1.13
N ILE A 151 -6.28 3.13 1.97
CA ILE A 151 -4.92 2.59 2.10
C ILE A 151 -4.97 1.18 2.70
N LEU A 152 -5.77 0.94 3.73
CA LEU A 152 -5.96 -0.41 4.29
C LEU A 152 -6.51 -1.40 3.25
N GLN A 153 -7.49 -1.00 2.43
CA GLN A 153 -8.05 -1.88 1.40
C GLN A 153 -7.03 -2.19 0.29
N ASN A 154 -6.27 -1.20 -0.20
CA ASN A 154 -5.28 -1.45 -1.23
C ASN A 154 -4.06 -2.22 -0.68
N TYR A 155 -3.66 -1.97 0.58
CA TYR A 155 -2.68 -2.82 1.27
C TYR A 155 -3.16 -4.28 1.37
N GLN A 156 -4.43 -4.52 1.71
CA GLN A 156 -5.01 -5.87 1.69
C GLN A 156 -5.06 -6.50 0.29
N LYS A 157 -5.15 -5.69 -0.78
CA LYS A 157 -5.21 -6.13 -2.18
C LYS A 157 -3.83 -6.50 -2.74
N TYR A 158 -2.80 -5.72 -2.45
CA TYR A 158 -1.46 -5.85 -3.05
C TYR A 158 -0.37 -6.37 -2.09
N GLY A 159 -0.65 -6.40 -0.79
CA GLY A 159 0.25 -6.95 0.23
C GLY A 159 1.40 -6.04 0.67
N ASN A 160 1.53 -4.84 0.10
CA ASN A 160 2.56 -3.86 0.45
C ASN A 160 1.99 -2.43 0.49
N LEU A 161 2.68 -1.53 1.21
CA LEU A 161 2.24 -0.13 1.40
C LEU A 161 2.49 0.74 0.16
N GLU A 162 3.53 0.42 -0.61
CA GLU A 162 3.98 1.26 -1.72
C GLU A 162 2.98 1.23 -2.89
N ASP A 163 2.41 0.07 -3.20
CA ASP A 163 1.25 -0.06 -4.10
C ASP A 163 0.01 0.64 -3.56
N ALA A 164 -0.26 0.55 -2.25
CA ALA A 164 -1.41 1.22 -1.65
C ALA A 164 -1.32 2.75 -1.79
N ILE A 165 -0.12 3.31 -1.63
CA ILE A 165 0.15 4.74 -1.80
C ILE A 165 0.19 5.13 -3.28
N SER A 166 0.81 4.33 -4.15
CA SER A 166 0.78 4.54 -5.61
C SER A 166 -0.66 4.60 -6.15
N THR A 167 -1.55 3.73 -5.67
CA THR A 167 -2.95 3.72 -6.11
C THR A 167 -3.75 4.92 -5.63
N TRP A 168 -3.35 5.58 -4.52
CA TRP A 168 -3.95 6.86 -4.11
C TRP A 168 -3.58 7.97 -5.11
N PHE A 169 -2.30 8.05 -5.48
CA PHE A 169 -1.79 9.08 -6.38
C PHE A 169 -2.18 8.88 -7.85
N THR A 170 -2.10 7.64 -8.35
CA THR A 170 -2.14 7.33 -9.79
C THR A 170 -3.33 6.49 -10.22
N GLY A 171 -3.97 5.76 -9.28
CA GLY A 171 -4.95 4.71 -9.54
C GLY A 171 -4.36 3.30 -9.71
N ASP A 172 -3.05 3.17 -9.93
CA ASP A 172 -2.37 1.92 -10.28
C ASP A 172 -1.31 1.52 -9.22
N PRO A 173 -0.99 0.21 -9.07
CA PRO A 173 0.15 -0.23 -8.26
C PRO A 173 1.47 0.32 -8.83
N LEU A 174 2.52 0.35 -8.00
CA LEU A 174 3.74 1.13 -8.23
C LEU A 174 4.42 0.76 -9.56
N ASP A 175 4.65 -0.52 -9.81
CA ASP A 175 5.30 -0.97 -11.06
C ASP A 175 4.55 -0.49 -12.31
N GLN A 176 3.22 -0.59 -12.31
CA GLN A 176 2.38 -0.15 -13.44
C GLN A 176 2.36 1.38 -13.60
N ALA A 177 2.42 2.11 -12.48
CA ALA A 177 2.53 3.57 -12.48
C ALA A 177 3.90 4.05 -12.99
N MET A 178 4.97 3.36 -12.63
CA MET A 178 6.34 3.59 -13.12
C MET A 178 6.44 3.30 -14.61
N ASP A 179 5.97 2.14 -15.07
CA ASP A 179 6.02 1.69 -16.48
C ASP A 179 5.36 2.70 -17.45
N ARG A 180 4.28 3.37 -17.01
CA ARG A 180 3.58 4.39 -17.82
C ARG A 180 4.02 5.83 -17.53
N GLY A 181 4.99 6.05 -16.65
CA GLY A 181 5.47 7.38 -16.25
C GLY A 181 4.36 8.27 -15.66
N ALA A 182 3.66 7.79 -14.63
CA ALA A 182 2.55 8.50 -14.02
C ALA A 182 2.97 9.82 -13.30
N ASP A 183 2.26 10.92 -13.58
CA ASP A 183 2.46 12.24 -12.96
C ASP A 183 1.13 13.00 -12.73
N ASP A 184 1.15 14.00 -11.85
CA ASP A 184 0.02 14.92 -11.58
C ASP A 184 0.15 16.29 -12.30
N GLY A 185 1.13 16.44 -13.18
CA GLY A 185 1.54 17.70 -13.81
C GLY A 185 2.48 18.57 -12.96
N SER A 186 2.86 18.12 -11.76
CA SER A 186 3.79 18.81 -10.83
C SER A 186 4.94 17.92 -10.37
N ILE A 187 4.67 16.65 -10.06
CA ILE A 187 5.64 15.60 -9.72
C ILE A 187 5.24 14.26 -10.34
N ASP A 188 6.23 13.43 -10.64
CA ASP A 188 6.06 12.03 -11.03
C ASP A 188 5.92 11.11 -9.81
N ILE A 189 5.56 9.85 -10.09
CA ILE A 189 5.41 8.78 -9.08
C ILE A 189 6.72 8.48 -8.32
N GLU A 190 7.89 8.63 -8.94
CA GLU A 190 9.18 8.37 -8.27
C GLU A 190 9.44 9.41 -7.17
N GLU A 191 9.34 10.70 -7.50
CA GLU A 191 9.45 11.81 -6.54
C GLU A 191 8.32 11.78 -5.49
N TYR A 192 7.11 11.35 -5.87
CA TYR A 192 6.00 11.16 -4.93
C TYR A 192 6.34 10.09 -3.88
N MET A 193 6.83 8.92 -4.29
CA MET A 193 7.22 7.84 -3.38
C MET A 193 8.44 8.20 -2.52
N ILE A 194 9.43 8.90 -3.08
CA ILE A 194 10.58 9.42 -2.32
C ILE A 194 10.12 10.36 -1.20
N ARG A 195 9.20 11.30 -1.50
CA ARG A 195 8.64 12.22 -0.50
C ARG A 195 7.79 11.51 0.54
N PHE A 196 6.96 10.55 0.13
CA PHE A 196 6.16 9.74 1.05
C PHE A 196 7.08 8.98 2.02
N ASN A 197 8.04 8.21 1.51
CA ASN A 197 8.95 7.41 2.33
C ASN A 197 9.82 8.28 3.26
N SER A 198 10.24 9.47 2.82
CA SER A 198 10.93 10.47 3.66
C SER A 198 10.08 10.97 4.84
N LYS A 199 8.75 10.99 4.71
CA LYS A 199 7.81 11.43 5.75
C LYS A 199 7.30 10.29 6.63
N PHE A 200 7.11 9.11 6.05
CA PHE A 200 6.68 7.92 6.76
C PHE A 200 7.80 7.33 7.64
N ASN A 201 9.05 7.35 7.16
CA ASN A 201 10.22 6.83 7.86
C ASN A 201 11.30 7.93 8.01
N PRO A 202 11.07 8.97 8.86
CA PRO A 202 12.09 9.97 9.13
C PRO A 202 13.30 9.32 9.83
N ARG A 203 14.49 9.61 9.31
CA ARG A 203 15.79 9.18 9.88
C ARG A 203 16.26 10.13 10.98
#